data_AF-S3CFU5-F1
#
_entry.id   AF-S3CFU5-F1
#
_cell.length_a   1.000
_cell.length_b   1.000
_cell.length_c   1.000
_cell.angle_alpha   90.00
_cell.angle_beta   90.00
_cell.angle_gamma   90.00
#
_symmetry.space_group_name_H-M   'P 1'
#
loop_
_entity.id
_entity.type
_entity.pdbx_description
1 polymer ?
#
loop_
_entity_poly.entity_id
_entity_poly.type
_entity_poly.pdbx_seq_one_letter_code
_entity_poly.pdbx_strand_id
1 'polypeptide(L)'
;MTFDGLAIYLHQTFKSKYPPTTEEHLEFLKKEEEAEHDKQMMDAAEPLLQMFPQFLALEGDGDRIVDPMGGELPLRPVVGVYPATYIEAACTKSEEATLTYAWEDAKGHKIPGFDCDNDAKAGSYSRRVSTGITIQQTAFCLGFFLEERIGQKFAFLRDSEGRLNMDNYQDNTARTIIHEAYKYDFIGLPQAIDGAYGAEDVYKLARVAGTELEFVNSDSYTIDALSIYLHQILQSDRPPYRLT
;
A
#
# COMPACT_ATOMS: atom_id res chain seq x y z
N MET A 1 -16.33 17.05 -17.74
CA MET A 1 -17.33 16.53 -16.79
C MET A 1 -17.21 15.03 -16.85
N THR A 2 -16.56 14.30 -15.93
CA THR A 2 -16.51 14.40 -14.47
C THR A 2 -15.19 13.81 -13.94
N PHE A 3 -14.45 14.55 -13.13
CA PHE A 3 -13.46 14.07 -12.15
C PHE A 3 -13.34 15.21 -11.13
N ASP A 4 -14.20 15.24 -10.12
CA ASP A 4 -14.19 16.39 -9.19
C ASP A 4 -15.00 16.21 -7.90
N GLY A 5 -15.57 15.03 -7.61
CA GLY A 5 -16.40 14.86 -6.41
C GLY A 5 -15.63 15.07 -5.10
N LEU A 6 -14.43 14.49 -5.01
CA LEU A 6 -13.61 14.53 -3.80
C LEU A 6 -12.70 15.77 -3.72
N ALA A 7 -12.17 16.22 -4.86
CA ALA A 7 -11.31 17.42 -4.93
C ALA A 7 -12.09 18.72 -4.65
N ILE A 8 -13.33 18.85 -5.15
CA ILE A 8 -14.21 20.00 -4.83
C ILE A 8 -14.60 19.97 -3.34
N TYR A 9 -14.86 18.79 -2.77
CA TYR A 9 -15.20 18.65 -1.35
C TYR A 9 -14.07 19.15 -0.44
N LEU A 10 -12.82 18.78 -0.75
CA LEU A 10 -11.65 19.21 0.03
C LEU A 10 -11.38 20.72 -0.14
N HIS A 11 -11.44 21.25 -1.36
CA HIS A 11 -11.23 22.68 -1.61
C HIS A 11 -12.27 23.59 -0.93
N GLN A 12 -13.52 23.14 -0.82
CA GLN A 12 -14.58 23.91 -0.14
C GLN A 12 -14.48 23.86 1.39
N THR A 13 -13.85 22.81 1.94
CA THR A 13 -13.78 22.55 3.38
C THR A 13 -12.69 23.38 4.06
N PHE A 14 -11.55 23.63 3.40
CA PHE A 14 -10.36 24.20 4.05
C PHE A 14 -10.05 25.66 3.69
N LYS A 15 -11.08 26.51 3.51
CA LYS A 15 -10.91 27.94 3.16
C LYS A 15 -9.99 28.70 4.13
N SER A 16 -8.72 28.90 3.76
CA SER A 16 -7.76 29.73 4.50
C SER A 16 -8.15 31.22 4.43
N LYS A 17 -8.12 31.90 5.59
CA LYS A 17 -8.81 33.19 5.83
C LYS A 17 -7.88 34.37 6.16
N TYR A 18 -6.54 34.22 6.22
CA TYR A 18 -5.68 35.31 6.69
C TYR A 18 -4.33 35.44 5.94
N PRO A 19 -3.85 36.66 5.66
CA PRO A 19 -2.50 36.88 5.15
C PRO A 19 -1.46 36.91 6.29
N PRO A 20 -0.24 36.37 6.08
CA PRO A 20 0.79 36.34 7.11
C PRO A 20 1.46 37.72 7.27
N THR A 21 1.57 38.23 8.51
CA THR A 21 2.11 39.58 8.76
C THR A 21 3.45 39.64 9.50
N THR A 22 4.07 38.53 9.91
CA THR A 22 5.47 38.50 10.42
C THR A 22 6.10 37.11 10.25
N GLU A 23 7.43 37.04 10.31
CA GLU A 23 8.21 35.79 10.22
C GLU A 23 7.93 34.84 11.41
N GLU A 24 7.77 35.39 12.63
CA GLU A 24 7.30 34.62 13.79
C GLU A 24 5.88 34.05 13.60
N HIS A 25 4.99 34.79 12.94
CA HIS A 25 3.64 34.31 12.63
C HIS A 25 3.68 33.17 11.60
N LEU A 26 4.59 33.24 10.62
CA LEU A 26 4.82 32.16 9.67
C LEU A 26 5.38 30.90 10.34
N GLU A 27 6.30 31.04 11.30
CA GLU A 27 6.81 29.89 12.07
C GLU A 27 5.76 29.27 12.99
N PHE A 28 4.91 30.11 13.61
CA PHE A 28 3.79 29.64 14.41
C PHE A 28 2.76 28.89 13.55
N LEU A 29 2.37 29.46 12.40
CA LEU A 29 1.46 28.82 11.46
C LEU A 29 2.02 27.50 10.93
N LYS A 30 3.32 27.42 10.63
CA LYS A 30 3.96 26.15 10.23
C LYS A 30 3.86 25.09 11.32
N LYS A 31 4.07 25.45 12.57
CA LYS A 31 3.95 24.50 13.70
C LYS A 31 2.51 24.08 13.96
N GLU A 32 1.54 24.98 13.83
CA GLU A 32 0.13 24.61 13.89
C GLU A 32 -0.29 23.75 12.70
N GLU A 33 0.19 24.06 11.49
CA GLU A 33 -0.07 23.28 10.28
C GLU A 33 0.56 21.89 10.34
N GLU A 34 1.80 21.75 10.85
CA GLU A 34 2.43 20.45 11.11
C GLU A 34 1.66 19.65 12.17
N ALA A 35 1.25 20.27 13.28
CA ALA A 35 0.50 19.59 14.33
C ALA A 35 -0.92 19.19 13.89
N GLU A 36 -1.58 20.03 13.08
CA GLU A 36 -2.90 19.74 12.51
C GLU A 36 -2.80 18.74 11.37
N HIS A 37 -1.71 18.76 10.59
CA HIS A 37 -1.40 17.74 9.58
C HIS A 37 -1.17 16.37 10.21
N ASP A 38 -0.34 16.28 11.25
CA ASP A 38 -0.10 15.03 11.99
C ASP A 38 -1.41 14.49 12.57
N LYS A 39 -2.23 15.37 13.14
CA LYS A 39 -3.55 15.00 13.65
C LYS A 39 -4.48 14.52 12.54
N GLN A 40 -4.57 15.21 11.41
CA GLN A 40 -5.41 14.81 10.28
C GLN A 40 -4.93 13.51 9.63
N MET A 41 -3.62 13.28 9.59
CA MET A 41 -3.03 12.01 9.15
C MET A 41 -3.42 10.87 10.08
N MET A 42 -3.35 11.08 11.39
CA MET A 42 -3.75 10.08 12.39
C MET A 42 -5.26 9.83 12.37
N ASP A 43 -6.09 10.87 12.29
CA ASP A 43 -7.54 10.78 12.19
C ASP A 43 -7.97 10.11 10.87
N ALA A 44 -7.21 10.27 9.78
CA ALA A 44 -7.47 9.60 8.49
C ALA A 44 -6.93 8.17 8.44
N ALA A 45 -5.87 7.86 9.18
CA ALA A 45 -5.31 6.52 9.30
C ALA A 45 -6.13 5.64 10.27
N GLU A 46 -6.79 6.23 11.26
CA GLU A 46 -7.56 5.51 12.29
C GLU A 46 -8.65 4.57 11.70
N PRO A 47 -9.48 4.98 10.73
CA PRO A 47 -10.44 4.07 10.09
C PRO A 47 -9.76 2.93 9.32
N LEU A 48 -8.60 3.18 8.69
CA LEU A 48 -7.83 2.16 7.96
C LEU A 48 -7.17 1.16 8.92
N LEU A 49 -6.64 1.64 10.03
CA LEU A 49 -6.09 0.82 11.13
C LEU A 49 -7.20 -0.01 11.81
N GLN A 50 -8.41 0.54 11.94
CA GLN A 50 -9.58 -0.19 12.44
C GLN A 50 -10.14 -1.21 11.43
N MET A 51 -9.99 -0.97 10.12
CA MET A 51 -10.38 -1.91 9.06
C MET A 51 -9.40 -3.08 8.92
N PHE A 52 -8.13 -2.89 9.28
CA PHE A 52 -7.08 -3.92 9.17
C PHE A 52 -6.24 -4.05 10.45
N PRO A 53 -6.83 -4.38 11.61
CA PRO A 53 -6.11 -4.42 12.88
C PRO A 53 -5.00 -5.48 12.94
N GLN A 54 -5.00 -6.42 11.98
CA GLN A 54 -3.98 -7.47 11.82
C GLN A 54 -2.87 -7.16 10.79
N PHE A 55 -2.94 -6.05 10.04
CA PHE A 55 -1.90 -5.68 9.07
C PHE A 55 -1.19 -4.40 9.52
N LEU A 56 -0.23 -4.54 10.42
CA LEU A 56 0.82 -3.54 10.59
C LEU A 56 1.85 -3.73 9.46
N ALA A 57 1.82 -2.84 8.46
CA ALA A 57 2.96 -2.67 7.55
C ALA A 57 4.05 -1.90 8.32
N LEU A 58 5.09 -2.62 8.72
CA LEU A 58 6.18 -2.09 9.55
C LEU A 58 7.38 -1.80 8.65
N GLU A 59 7.60 -0.53 8.31
CA GLU A 59 8.91 -0.08 7.85
C GLU A 59 9.79 0.18 9.07
N GLY A 60 10.82 -0.63 9.25
CA GLY A 60 11.82 -0.44 10.29
C GLY A 60 13.19 -0.88 9.80
N ASP A 61 14.20 -0.03 9.99
CA ASP A 61 15.61 -0.38 9.83
C ASP A 61 16.00 -1.34 10.97
N GLY A 62 15.70 -2.64 10.81
CA GLY A 62 16.25 -3.79 11.55
C GLY A 62 16.04 -3.89 13.07
N ASP A 63 16.15 -2.78 13.79
CA ASP A 63 16.36 -2.70 15.24
C ASP A 63 15.26 -1.93 15.97
N ARG A 64 14.39 -1.20 15.27
CA ARG A 64 13.24 -0.50 15.87
C ARG A 64 12.00 -0.62 15.00
N ILE A 65 11.01 -1.31 15.54
CA ILE A 65 9.63 -1.25 15.08
C ILE A 65 8.89 -0.33 16.04
N VAL A 66 8.42 0.80 15.53
CA VAL A 66 7.63 1.76 16.30
C VAL A 66 6.17 1.55 15.92
N ASP A 67 5.30 1.38 16.91
CA ASP A 67 3.85 1.47 16.70
C ASP A 67 3.56 2.83 16.03
N PRO A 68 2.75 2.89 14.96
CA PRO A 68 2.27 4.19 14.45
C PRO A 68 1.59 5.04 15.55
N MET A 69 1.10 4.43 16.64
CA MET A 69 0.53 5.12 17.81
C MET A 69 1.57 5.54 18.88
N GLY A 70 2.87 5.41 18.63
CA GLY A 70 3.94 5.95 19.48
C GLY A 70 4.39 5.06 20.65
N GLY A 71 4.15 3.75 20.59
CA GLY A 71 4.64 2.76 21.55
C GLY A 71 5.75 1.85 20.98
N GLU A 72 6.63 1.34 21.84
CA GLU A 72 7.42 0.16 21.48
C GLU A 72 6.47 -1.05 21.49
N LEU A 73 6.13 -1.57 20.30
CA LEU A 73 5.46 -2.87 20.25
C LEU A 73 6.49 -3.91 20.67
N PRO A 74 6.16 -4.82 21.61
CA PRO A 74 7.07 -5.89 22.02
C PRO A 74 7.08 -6.97 20.94
N LEU A 75 7.46 -6.61 19.71
CA LEU A 75 7.57 -7.55 18.62
C LEU A 75 8.95 -8.15 18.60
N ARG A 76 9.02 -9.45 18.31
CA ARG A 76 10.26 -10.18 18.13
C ARG A 76 10.29 -10.79 16.73
N PRO A 77 11.45 -10.85 16.07
CA PRO A 77 11.56 -11.44 14.75
C PRO A 77 11.32 -12.95 14.81
N VAL A 78 10.69 -13.50 13.77
CA VAL A 78 10.59 -14.94 13.51
C VAL A 78 11.74 -15.33 12.58
N VAL A 79 12.79 -15.93 13.16
CA VAL A 79 13.99 -16.29 12.41
C VAL A 79 13.67 -17.30 11.31
N GLY A 80 14.11 -17.02 10.08
CA GLY A 80 13.98 -17.92 8.94
C GLY A 80 12.71 -17.75 8.10
N VAL A 81 11.80 -16.83 8.49
CA VAL A 81 10.61 -16.47 7.71
C VAL A 81 10.88 -15.17 6.93
N TYR A 82 10.48 -15.11 5.66
CA TYR A 82 10.66 -13.95 4.78
C TYR A 82 9.31 -13.43 4.23
N PRO A 83 9.11 -12.11 4.05
CA PRO A 83 9.97 -11.01 4.50
C PRO A 83 10.15 -11.01 6.02
N ALA A 84 11.05 -10.18 6.54
CA ALA A 84 11.32 -10.09 7.98
C ALA A 84 10.00 -9.99 8.75
N THR A 85 9.60 -11.11 9.36
CA THR A 85 8.29 -11.28 9.99
C THR A 85 8.47 -11.13 11.48
N TYR A 86 7.61 -10.34 12.11
CA TYR A 86 7.65 -10.08 13.53
C TYR A 86 6.33 -10.50 14.17
N ILE A 87 6.40 -11.05 15.37
CA ILE A 87 5.23 -11.48 16.16
C ILE A 87 5.28 -10.87 17.54
N GLU A 88 4.12 -10.72 18.17
CA GLU A 88 4.03 -10.27 19.55
C GLU A 88 4.84 -11.19 20.47
N ALA A 89 5.52 -10.59 21.46
CA ALA A 89 6.27 -11.34 22.46
C ALA A 89 5.38 -12.31 23.26
N ALA A 90 4.07 -12.03 23.34
CA ALA A 90 3.06 -12.88 23.97
C ALA A 90 2.77 -14.17 23.17
N CYS A 91 3.07 -14.22 21.87
CA CYS A 91 2.85 -15.40 21.05
C CYS A 91 3.69 -16.58 21.54
N THR A 92 3.00 -17.70 21.75
CA THR A 92 3.57 -18.98 22.18
C THR A 92 4.50 -19.57 21.12
N LYS A 93 5.35 -20.50 21.54
CA LYS A 93 6.22 -21.25 20.61
C LYS A 93 5.44 -22.09 19.60
N SER A 94 4.20 -22.50 19.93
CA SER A 94 3.34 -23.25 19.02
C SER A 94 2.80 -22.37 17.89
N GLU A 95 2.44 -21.12 18.20
CA GLU A 95 1.98 -20.14 17.20
C GLU A 95 3.14 -19.74 16.27
N GLU A 96 4.32 -19.49 16.83
CA GLU A 96 5.56 -19.25 16.06
C GLU A 96 5.88 -20.43 15.14
N ALA A 97 5.79 -21.67 15.64
CA ALA A 97 6.02 -22.87 14.83
C ALA A 97 4.99 -23.03 13.71
N THR A 98 3.75 -22.56 13.91
CA THR A 98 2.70 -22.56 12.88
C THR A 98 3.08 -21.61 11.73
N LEU A 99 3.62 -20.43 12.04
CA LEU A 99 4.13 -19.48 11.04
C LEU A 99 5.35 -20.05 10.29
N THR A 100 6.32 -20.60 11.02
CA THR A 100 7.48 -21.25 10.39
C THR A 100 7.04 -22.40 9.48
N TYR A 101 6.12 -23.25 9.92
CA TYR A 101 5.59 -24.34 9.11
C TYR A 101 4.88 -23.83 7.85
N ALA A 102 4.01 -22.82 7.97
CA ALA A 102 3.33 -22.22 6.83
C ALA A 102 4.32 -21.63 5.82
N TRP A 103 5.41 -21.02 6.30
CA TRP A 103 6.50 -20.54 5.46
C TRP A 103 7.27 -21.67 4.75
N GLU A 104 7.63 -22.73 5.46
CA GLU A 104 8.29 -23.89 4.87
C GLU A 104 7.41 -24.60 3.82
N ASP A 105 6.10 -24.75 4.09
CA ASP A 105 5.13 -25.30 3.13
C ASP A 105 5.02 -24.42 1.88
N ALA A 106 4.99 -23.10 2.06
CA ALA A 106 4.94 -22.13 0.96
C ALA A 106 6.18 -22.21 0.06
N LYS A 107 7.38 -22.44 0.62
CA LYS A 107 8.60 -22.62 -0.18
C LYS A 107 8.58 -23.88 -1.04
N GLY A 108 7.92 -24.94 -0.57
CA GLY A 108 7.86 -26.24 -1.26
C GLY A 108 6.77 -26.33 -2.33
N HIS A 109 5.76 -25.46 -2.27
CA HIS A 109 4.62 -25.50 -3.18
C HIS A 109 4.92 -24.78 -4.50
N LYS A 110 5.12 -25.56 -5.56
CA LYS A 110 4.90 -25.04 -6.92
C LYS A 110 3.40 -24.84 -7.11
N ILE A 111 2.97 -23.61 -7.30
CA ILE A 111 1.59 -23.33 -7.70
C ILE A 111 1.44 -23.85 -9.14
N PRO A 112 0.52 -24.81 -9.40
CA PRO A 112 0.32 -25.32 -10.76
C PRO A 112 -0.07 -24.19 -11.70
N GLY A 113 0.69 -24.01 -12.79
CA GLY A 113 0.44 -22.98 -13.81
C GLY A 113 1.01 -21.59 -13.47
N PHE A 114 1.69 -21.42 -12.34
CA PHE A 114 2.40 -20.19 -12.02
C PHE A 114 3.89 -20.39 -12.32
N ASP A 115 4.36 -19.85 -13.46
CA ASP A 115 5.75 -19.94 -13.87
C ASP A 115 6.53 -18.68 -13.47
N CYS A 116 7.57 -18.86 -12.68
CA CYS A 116 8.44 -17.80 -12.18
C CYS A 116 9.73 -17.75 -13.00
N ASP A 117 9.62 -17.39 -14.28
CA ASP A 117 10.75 -17.22 -15.20
C ASP A 117 11.51 -15.90 -14.93
N ASN A 118 12.03 -15.72 -13.71
CA ASN A 118 12.73 -14.50 -13.23
C ASN A 118 11.92 -13.19 -13.30
N ASP A 119 10.67 -13.22 -13.74
CA ASP A 119 9.81 -12.05 -13.77
C ASP A 119 9.47 -11.57 -12.35
N ALA A 120 9.19 -10.28 -12.22
CA ALA A 120 8.66 -9.67 -10.99
C ALA A 120 7.15 -9.94 -10.80
N LYS A 121 6.74 -11.18 -11.06
CA LYS A 121 5.35 -11.62 -10.91
C LYS A 121 5.05 -11.97 -9.47
N ALA A 122 3.80 -11.76 -9.08
CA ALA A 122 3.22 -12.36 -7.91
C ALA A 122 1.87 -12.98 -8.28
N GLY A 123 1.37 -13.85 -7.42
CA GLY A 123 0.10 -14.52 -7.66
C GLY A 123 -0.55 -14.94 -6.35
N SER A 124 -1.78 -14.50 -6.17
CA SER A 124 -2.61 -14.84 -5.02
C SER A 124 -3.52 -16.00 -5.32
N TYR A 125 -3.67 -16.87 -4.34
CA TYR A 125 -4.53 -18.02 -4.41
C TYR A 125 -5.22 -18.26 -3.08
N SER A 126 -6.41 -18.84 -3.18
CA SER A 126 -7.23 -19.24 -2.05
C SER A 126 -7.41 -20.75 -2.08
N ARG A 127 -7.12 -21.42 -0.96
CA ARG A 127 -7.40 -22.85 -0.79
C ARG A 127 -8.21 -23.08 0.48
N ARG A 128 -9.25 -23.90 0.38
CA ARG A 128 -10.01 -24.34 1.55
C ARG A 128 -9.41 -25.65 2.07
N VAL A 129 -8.96 -25.67 3.32
CA VAL A 129 -8.44 -26.89 3.95
C VAL A 129 -9.58 -27.74 4.54
N SER A 130 -9.28 -28.98 4.92
CA SER A 130 -10.26 -29.96 5.41
C SER A 130 -11.07 -29.50 6.63
N THR A 131 -10.55 -28.57 7.41
CA THR A 131 -11.23 -27.96 8.56
C THR A 131 -12.27 -26.90 8.16
N GLY A 132 -12.40 -26.59 6.87
CA GLY A 132 -13.30 -25.56 6.36
C GLY A 132 -12.73 -24.15 6.38
N ILE A 133 -11.51 -23.96 6.91
CA ILE A 133 -10.76 -22.70 6.91
C ILE A 133 -10.30 -22.38 5.49
N THR A 134 -10.46 -21.13 5.07
CA THR A 134 -9.88 -20.60 3.84
C THR A 134 -8.50 -20.03 4.14
N ILE A 135 -7.48 -20.56 3.47
CA ILE A 135 -6.11 -20.06 3.50
C ILE A 135 -5.89 -19.27 2.21
N GLN A 136 -5.50 -18.01 2.35
CA GLN A 136 -5.16 -17.13 1.24
C GLN A 136 -3.70 -16.74 1.34
N GLN A 137 -3.00 -16.89 0.22
CA GLN A 137 -1.56 -16.77 0.14
C GLN A 137 -1.20 -16.06 -1.15
N THR A 138 -0.17 -15.23 -1.09
CA THR A 138 0.50 -14.68 -2.27
C THR A 138 1.86 -15.36 -2.40
N ALA A 139 2.17 -15.85 -3.59
CA ALA A 139 3.53 -16.22 -3.94
C ALA A 139 4.17 -15.08 -4.73
N PHE A 140 5.44 -14.81 -4.41
CA PHE A 140 6.25 -13.82 -5.10
C PHE A 140 7.37 -14.55 -5.86
N CYS A 141 7.52 -14.24 -7.14
CA CYS A 141 8.64 -14.72 -7.94
C CYS A 141 9.94 -14.03 -7.53
N LEU A 142 11.10 -14.61 -7.88
CA LEU A 142 12.39 -14.05 -7.48
C LEU A 142 12.59 -12.60 -7.97
N GLY A 143 12.09 -12.27 -9.16
CA GLY A 143 12.18 -10.92 -9.72
C GLY A 143 11.54 -9.85 -8.83
N PHE A 144 10.49 -10.20 -8.07
CA PHE A 144 9.84 -9.26 -7.16
C PHE A 144 10.82 -8.75 -6.09
N PHE A 145 11.67 -9.62 -5.55
CA PHE A 145 12.65 -9.22 -4.54
C PHE A 145 13.82 -8.40 -5.11
N LEU A 146 13.92 -8.32 -6.44
CA LEU A 146 14.89 -7.50 -7.16
C LEU A 146 14.30 -6.14 -7.59
N GLU A 147 12.98 -5.97 -7.49
CA GLU A 147 12.36 -4.68 -7.80
C GLU A 147 12.68 -3.61 -6.77
N GLU A 148 12.68 -2.37 -7.24
CA GLU A 148 12.82 -1.21 -6.38
C GLU A 148 11.64 -1.09 -5.42
N ARG A 149 11.93 -0.64 -4.20
CA ARG A 149 10.91 -0.17 -3.27
C ARG A 149 10.46 1.23 -3.64
N ILE A 150 9.23 1.58 -3.27
CA ILE A 150 8.67 2.91 -3.55
C ILE A 150 9.54 4.06 -2.99
N GLY A 151 10.11 3.89 -1.79
CA GLY A 151 11.02 4.87 -1.19
C GLY A 151 12.30 5.09 -1.99
N GLN A 152 12.82 4.05 -2.65
CA GLN A 152 14.01 4.17 -3.51
C GLN A 152 13.68 4.98 -4.76
N LYS A 153 12.53 4.72 -5.39
CA LYS A 153 12.05 5.50 -6.53
C LYS A 153 11.82 6.97 -6.16
N PHE A 154 11.23 7.21 -4.99
CA PHE A 154 11.04 8.57 -4.49
C PHE A 154 12.38 9.31 -4.33
N ALA A 155 13.36 8.68 -3.69
CA ALA A 155 14.68 9.27 -3.51
C ALA A 155 15.36 9.60 -4.85
N PHE A 156 15.21 8.73 -5.85
CA PHE A 156 15.75 8.94 -7.19
C PHE A 156 15.05 10.10 -7.94
N LEU A 157 13.73 10.21 -7.81
CA LEU A 157 12.91 11.16 -8.57
C LEU A 157 12.69 12.50 -7.89
N ARG A 158 13.06 12.66 -6.62
CA ARG A 158 12.74 13.82 -5.77
C ARG A 158 12.93 15.18 -6.46
N ASP A 159 14.06 15.31 -7.15
CA ASP A 159 14.53 16.55 -7.78
C ASP A 159 14.32 16.53 -9.32
N SER A 160 13.54 15.57 -9.83
CA SER A 160 13.22 15.43 -11.25
C SER A 160 11.88 16.05 -11.62
N GLU A 161 11.75 16.55 -12.85
CA GLU A 161 10.46 16.96 -13.42
C GLU A 161 9.46 15.79 -13.50
N GLY A 162 9.97 14.56 -13.54
CA GLY A 162 9.20 13.32 -13.60
C GLY A 162 8.58 12.89 -12.27
N ARG A 163 8.80 13.61 -11.16
CA ARG A 163 8.29 13.21 -9.84
C ARG A 163 6.77 13.18 -9.72
N LEU A 164 6.06 13.88 -10.61
CA LEU A 164 4.60 13.83 -10.67
C LEU A 164 4.07 12.82 -11.69
N ASN A 165 4.94 12.12 -12.43
CA ASN A 165 4.53 11.13 -13.41
C ASN A 165 4.27 9.77 -12.74
N MET A 166 3.01 9.34 -12.70
CA MET A 166 2.60 8.07 -12.08
C MET A 166 3.35 6.85 -12.64
N ASP A 167 3.63 6.86 -13.94
CA ASP A 167 4.28 5.75 -14.63
C ASP A 167 5.68 5.47 -14.07
N ASN A 168 6.33 6.46 -13.44
CA ASN A 168 7.64 6.27 -12.83
C ASN A 168 7.58 5.48 -11.52
N TYR A 169 6.41 5.39 -10.89
CA TYR A 169 6.23 4.77 -9.58
C TYR A 169 5.54 3.41 -9.65
N GLN A 170 4.78 3.10 -10.71
CA GLN A 170 3.96 1.89 -10.72
C GLN A 170 4.77 0.58 -10.64
N ASP A 171 6.00 0.49 -11.15
CA ASP A 171 6.76 -0.76 -11.10
C ASP A 171 7.59 -0.87 -9.81
N ASN A 172 6.92 -1.21 -8.71
CA ASN A 172 7.56 -1.32 -7.39
C ASN A 172 6.92 -2.41 -6.52
N THR A 173 7.68 -2.87 -5.53
CA THR A 173 7.26 -3.96 -4.62
C THR A 173 5.97 -3.67 -3.83
N ALA A 174 5.72 -2.42 -3.42
CA ALA A 174 4.51 -2.05 -2.69
C ALA A 174 3.26 -2.16 -3.56
N ARG A 175 3.32 -1.76 -4.85
CA ARG A 175 2.21 -1.98 -5.79
C ARG A 175 1.88 -3.46 -5.87
N THR A 176 2.87 -4.31 -6.11
CA THR A 176 2.66 -5.75 -6.27
C THR A 176 2.04 -6.37 -5.02
N ILE A 177 2.47 -5.99 -3.81
CA ILE A 177 1.86 -6.47 -2.56
C ILE A 177 0.39 -6.06 -2.46
N ILE A 178 0.08 -4.79 -2.71
CA ILE A 178 -1.29 -4.26 -2.60
C ILE A 178 -2.20 -4.88 -3.66
N HIS A 179 -1.73 -4.97 -4.90
CA HIS A 179 -2.43 -5.61 -6.01
C HIS A 179 -2.86 -7.03 -5.67
N GLU A 180 -1.95 -7.81 -5.09
CA GLU A 180 -2.22 -9.18 -4.68
C GLU A 180 -3.14 -9.27 -3.45
N ALA A 181 -2.99 -8.36 -2.48
CA ALA A 181 -3.87 -8.32 -1.31
C ALA A 181 -5.34 -8.10 -1.67
N TYR A 182 -5.65 -7.24 -2.66
CA TYR A 182 -7.02 -7.00 -3.12
C TYR A 182 -7.70 -8.23 -3.74
N LYS A 183 -6.94 -9.28 -4.08
CA LYS A 183 -7.50 -10.56 -4.54
C LYS A 183 -8.03 -11.43 -3.39
N TYR A 184 -7.79 -11.05 -2.14
CA TYR A 184 -8.28 -11.80 -0.99
C TYR A 184 -9.78 -11.57 -0.72
N ASP A 185 -10.52 -12.64 -0.46
CA ASP A 185 -11.98 -12.61 -0.23
C ASP A 185 -12.39 -11.79 1.01
N PHE A 186 -11.50 -11.65 1.99
CA PHE A 186 -11.77 -10.89 3.20
C PHE A 186 -11.52 -9.39 3.02
N ILE A 187 -10.84 -8.99 1.94
CA ILE A 187 -10.65 -7.57 1.60
C ILE A 187 -11.90 -7.05 0.89
N GLY A 188 -12.48 -7.83 -0.04
CA GLY A 188 -13.66 -7.41 -0.79
C GLY A 188 -14.38 -8.56 -1.48
N LEU A 189 -15.70 -8.39 -1.64
CA LEU A 189 -16.56 -9.26 -2.44
C LEU A 189 -17.31 -8.43 -3.49
N PRO A 190 -17.23 -8.76 -4.79
CA PRO A 190 -16.44 -9.87 -5.36
C PRO A 190 -14.93 -9.65 -5.18
N GLN A 191 -14.16 -10.74 -5.22
CA GLN A 191 -12.69 -10.67 -5.24
C GLN A 191 -12.24 -9.85 -6.46
N ALA A 192 -11.21 -9.03 -6.28
CA ALA A 192 -10.61 -8.35 -7.40
C ALA A 192 -9.97 -9.35 -8.36
N ILE A 193 -10.04 -9.04 -9.66
CA ILE A 193 -9.50 -9.79 -10.78
C ILE A 193 -8.43 -8.96 -11.48
N ASP A 194 -7.71 -9.60 -12.39
CA ASP A 194 -6.72 -8.97 -13.25
C ASP A 194 -7.35 -8.57 -14.59
N GLY A 195 -8.03 -7.43 -14.59
CA GLY A 195 -8.70 -6.88 -15.78
C GLY A 195 -7.80 -5.96 -16.62
N ALA A 196 -6.96 -5.16 -15.97
CA ALA A 196 -6.02 -4.24 -16.60
C ALA A 196 -4.79 -4.00 -15.70
N TYR A 197 -3.62 -3.78 -16.31
CA TYR A 197 -2.36 -3.59 -15.60
C TYR A 197 -1.71 -2.24 -15.93
N GLY A 198 -1.25 -1.54 -14.91
CA GLY A 198 -0.61 -0.24 -14.99
C GLY A 198 -1.63 0.90 -15.06
N ALA A 199 -1.19 2.10 -14.69
CA ALA A 199 -2.03 3.29 -14.63
C ALA A 199 -2.73 3.59 -15.97
N GLU A 200 -2.03 3.33 -17.08
CA GLU A 200 -2.59 3.52 -18.43
C GLU A 200 -3.81 2.62 -18.69
N ASP A 201 -3.64 1.31 -18.55
CA ASP A 201 -4.68 0.39 -18.96
C ASP A 201 -5.82 0.37 -17.93
N VAL A 202 -5.54 0.63 -16.65
CA VAL A 202 -6.55 0.92 -15.63
C VAL A 202 -7.38 2.14 -16.05
N TYR A 203 -6.75 3.24 -16.46
CA TYR A 203 -7.46 4.42 -16.92
C TYR A 203 -8.33 4.12 -18.16
N LYS A 204 -7.81 3.36 -19.13
CA LYS A 204 -8.58 2.93 -20.30
C LYS A 204 -9.75 2.03 -19.90
N LEU A 205 -9.56 1.13 -18.95
CA LEU A 205 -10.60 0.24 -18.42
C LEU A 205 -11.76 1.06 -17.88
N ALA A 206 -11.47 2.04 -17.02
CA ALA A 206 -12.47 2.96 -16.47
C ALA A 206 -13.25 3.71 -17.57
N ARG A 207 -12.55 4.16 -18.61
CA ARG A 207 -13.14 4.93 -19.72
C ARG A 207 -13.99 4.10 -20.67
N VAL A 208 -13.62 2.85 -20.91
CA VAL A 208 -14.23 1.99 -21.94
C VAL A 208 -15.26 1.03 -21.34
N ALA A 209 -14.90 0.36 -20.25
CA ALA A 209 -15.76 -0.62 -19.58
C ALA A 209 -16.60 -0.01 -18.45
N GLY A 210 -16.29 1.23 -18.05
CA GLY A 210 -16.99 1.91 -16.96
C GLY A 210 -16.55 1.41 -15.59
N THR A 211 -17.27 1.88 -14.56
CA THR A 211 -16.93 1.65 -13.16
C THR A 211 -17.13 0.20 -12.72
N GLU A 212 -17.97 -0.59 -13.40
CA GLU A 212 -18.26 -1.97 -12.98
C GLU A 212 -17.02 -2.88 -13.09
N LEU A 213 -16.31 -2.82 -14.23
CA LEU A 213 -15.11 -3.62 -14.43
C LEU A 213 -13.91 -3.03 -13.70
N GLU A 214 -13.83 -1.70 -13.60
CA GLU A 214 -12.82 -1.00 -12.81
C GLU A 214 -12.92 -1.37 -11.32
N PHE A 215 -14.13 -1.45 -10.77
CA PHE A 215 -14.40 -1.79 -9.37
C PHE A 215 -13.98 -3.23 -9.01
N VAL A 216 -13.87 -4.13 -9.98
CA VAL A 216 -13.39 -5.48 -9.72
C VAL A 216 -11.95 -5.67 -10.17
N ASN A 217 -11.22 -4.63 -10.57
CA ASN A 217 -9.85 -4.74 -11.02
C ASN A 217 -8.85 -4.42 -9.89
N SER A 218 -7.97 -5.37 -9.55
CA SER A 218 -6.97 -5.28 -8.48
C SER A 218 -6.05 -4.06 -8.63
N ASP A 219 -5.63 -3.80 -9.86
CA ASP A 219 -4.70 -2.73 -10.15
C ASP A 219 -5.37 -1.34 -10.12
N SER A 220 -6.70 -1.25 -10.25
CA SER A 220 -7.41 0.03 -10.09
C SER A 220 -7.25 0.57 -8.67
N TYR A 221 -7.52 -0.27 -7.67
CA TYR A 221 -7.33 0.08 -6.27
C TYR A 221 -5.88 0.40 -5.94
N THR A 222 -4.95 -0.33 -6.56
CA THR A 222 -3.52 -0.15 -6.30
C THR A 222 -3.01 1.17 -6.86
N ILE A 223 -3.44 1.54 -8.07
CA ILE A 223 -3.08 2.82 -8.69
C ILE A 223 -3.71 4.00 -7.94
N ASP A 224 -4.96 3.86 -7.46
CA ASP A 224 -5.58 4.87 -6.61
C ASP A 224 -4.82 5.06 -5.29
N ALA A 225 -4.47 3.96 -4.61
CA ALA A 225 -3.68 4.01 -3.38
C ALA A 225 -2.31 4.66 -3.62
N LEU A 226 -1.63 4.31 -4.71
CA LEU A 226 -0.37 4.91 -5.11
C LEU A 226 -0.52 6.41 -5.39
N SER A 227 -1.60 6.82 -6.07
CA SER A 227 -1.91 8.22 -6.36
C SER A 227 -2.08 9.05 -5.09
N ILE A 228 -2.86 8.53 -4.14
CA ILE A 228 -3.11 9.17 -2.85
C ILE A 228 -1.78 9.31 -2.08
N TYR A 229 -1.03 8.22 -1.98
CA TYR A 229 0.26 8.20 -1.28
C TYR A 229 1.25 9.22 -1.87
N LEU A 230 1.40 9.24 -3.20
CA LEU A 230 2.29 10.18 -3.88
C LEU A 230 1.82 11.62 -3.72
N HIS A 231 0.53 11.88 -3.80
CA HIS A 231 -0.02 13.22 -3.58
C HIS A 231 0.28 13.73 -2.17
N GLN A 232 0.09 12.89 -1.15
CA GLN A 232 0.37 13.20 0.25
C GLN A 232 1.86 13.50 0.47
N ILE A 233 2.76 12.64 -0.03
CA ILE A 233 4.20 12.80 0.21
C ILE A 233 4.81 13.93 -0.61
N LEU A 234 4.38 14.12 -1.86
CA LEU A 234 4.91 15.19 -2.70
C LEU A 234 4.37 16.56 -2.32
N GLN A 235 3.32 16.61 -1.48
CA GLN A 235 2.60 17.83 -1.11
C GLN A 235 2.28 18.69 -2.34
N SER A 236 1.92 18.03 -3.43
CA SER A 236 1.72 18.69 -4.71
C SER A 236 0.38 19.42 -4.72
N ASP A 237 0.32 20.56 -5.40
CA ASP A 237 -0.92 21.32 -5.63
C ASP A 237 -1.91 20.61 -6.55
N ARG A 238 -1.43 19.57 -7.25
CA ARG A 238 -2.20 18.72 -8.16
C ARG A 238 -1.87 17.25 -7.92
N PRO A 239 -2.83 16.33 -8.12
CA PRO A 239 -2.54 14.90 -8.08
C PRO A 239 -1.43 14.51 -9.06
N PRO A 240 -0.67 13.44 -8.78
CA PRO A 240 0.21 12.82 -9.77
C PRO A 240 -0.57 12.56 -11.06
N TYR A 241 0.04 12.88 -12.19
CA TYR A 241 -0.58 12.79 -13.49
C TYR A 241 0.22 11.86 -14.38
N ARG A 242 -0.32 11.60 -15.56
CA ARG A 242 0.41 10.93 -16.63
C ARG A 242 0.86 11.94 -17.66
N LEU A 243 2.09 11.82 -18.15
CA LEU A 243 2.49 12.51 -19.38
C LEU A 243 1.84 11.77 -20.55
N THR A 244 0.83 12.40 -21.17
CA THR A 244 0.19 11.94 -22.40
C THR A 244 1.11 12.06 -23.60
#